data_AF-A0A938B2D8-F1
#
_entry.id   AF-A0A938B2D8-F1
#
_cell.length_a   1.000
_cell.length_b   1.000
_cell.length_c   1.000
_cell.angle_alpha   90.00
_cell.angle_beta   90.00
_cell.angle_gamma   90.00
#
_symmetry.space_group_name_H-M   'P 1'
#
loop_
_entity.id
_entity.type
_entity.pdbx_description
1 polymer ?
#
loop_
_entity_poly.entity_id
_entity_poly.type
_entity_poly.pdbx_seq_one_letter_code
_entity_poly.pdbx_strand_id
1 'polypeptide(L)' 'MIPNDTLQAMIRAYDGFALTEAEMALVRPELETYCAELEKLRELDLSDILSSRLLRVQEGGQS' A
#
# COMPACT_ATOMS: atom_id res chain seq x y z
N MET A 1 -10.02 -10.96 -3.55
CA MET A 1 -8.79 -11.77 -3.39
C MET A 1 -7.98 -11.66 -4.66
N ILE A 2 -6.66 -11.40 -4.57
CA ILE A 2 -5.79 -11.22 -5.74
C ILE A 2 -5.36 -12.61 -6.27
N PRO A 3 -5.52 -12.92 -7.58
CA PRO A 3 -5.10 -14.20 -8.16
C PRO A 3 -3.59 -14.47 -8.03
N ASN A 4 -3.17 -15.75 -7.97
CA ASN A 4 -1.74 -16.13 -7.90
C ASN A 4 -0.94 -15.51 -9.06
N ASP A 5 -1.46 -15.59 -10.28
CA ASP A 5 -0.78 -15.04 -11.47
C ASP A 5 -0.57 -13.52 -11.35
N THR A 6 -1.54 -12.81 -10.77
CA THR A 6 -1.43 -11.36 -10.55
C THR A 6 -0.40 -11.04 -9.48
N LEU A 7 -0.39 -11.77 -8.36
CA LEU A 7 0.64 -11.60 -7.32
C LEU A 7 2.03 -11.89 -7.86
N GLN A 8 2.19 -12.95 -8.65
CA GLN A 8 3.46 -13.30 -9.28
C GLN A 8 3.93 -12.21 -10.26
N ALA A 9 3.00 -11.62 -11.02
CA ALA A 9 3.30 -10.49 -11.89
C ALA A 9 3.73 -9.24 -11.09
N MET A 10 3.07 -8.96 -9.97
CA MET A 10 3.43 -7.85 -9.07
C MET A 10 4.82 -8.05 -8.48
N ILE A 11 5.12 -9.23 -7.94
CA ILE A 11 6.46 -9.54 -7.38
C ILE A 11 7.56 -9.28 -8.41
N ARG A 12 7.35 -9.70 -9.66
CA ARG A 12 8.30 -9.44 -10.76
C ARG A 12 8.41 -7.96 -11.11
N ALA A 13 7.32 -7.19 -11.03
CA ALA A 13 7.33 -5.76 -11.31
C ALA A 13 8.11 -4.94 -10.26
N TYR A 14 8.34 -5.49 -9.08
CA TYR A 14 9.14 -4.90 -8.00
C TYR A 14 10.53 -5.56 -7.87
N ASP A 15 11.06 -6.13 -8.96
CA ASP A 15 12.36 -6.83 -9.00
C ASP A 15 12.49 -7.99 -7.99
N GLY A 16 11.36 -8.54 -7.56
CA GLY A 16 11.30 -9.70 -6.69
C GLY A 16 11.57 -11.01 -7.43
N PHE A 17 11.86 -12.05 -6.67
CA PHE A 17 12.10 -13.39 -7.21
C PHE A 17 10.79 -14.14 -7.44
N ALA A 18 10.75 -14.97 -8.49
CA ALA A 18 9.60 -15.81 -8.76
C ALA A 18 9.44 -16.87 -7.66
N LEU A 19 8.25 -16.91 -7.06
CA LEU A 19 7.89 -17.95 -6.09
C LEU A 19 7.29 -19.16 -6.80
N THR A 20 7.51 -20.35 -6.25
CA THR A 20 6.74 -21.55 -6.59
C THR A 20 5.33 -21.47 -6.02
N GLU A 21 4.40 -22.28 -6.50
CA GLU A 21 3.03 -22.34 -5.95
C GLU A 21 3.02 -22.68 -4.46
N ALA A 22 3.94 -23.55 -3.99
CA ALA A 22 4.06 -23.91 -2.59
C ALA A 22 4.53 -22.72 -1.73
N GLU A 23 5.54 -21.99 -2.19
CA GLU A 23 6.03 -20.78 -1.50
C GLU A 23 4.98 -19.66 -1.52
N MET A 24 4.27 -19.49 -2.63
CA MET A 24 3.16 -18.54 -2.75
C MET A 24 2.04 -18.86 -1.75
N ALA A 25 1.70 -20.14 -1.59
CA ALA A 25 0.68 -20.57 -0.63
C ALA A 25 1.09 -20.29 0.84
N LEU A 26 2.39 -20.28 1.14
CA LEU A 26 2.90 -19.95 2.48
C LEU A 26 2.82 -18.46 2.78
N VAL A 27 3.13 -17.58 1.81
CA VAL A 27 3.16 -16.13 2.03
C VAL A 27 1.79 -15.46 1.88
N ARG A 28 0.88 -16.08 1.12
CA ARG A 28 -0.45 -15.53 0.79
C ARG A 28 -1.28 -15.11 2.02
N PRO A 29 -1.40 -15.91 3.10
CA PRO A 29 -2.21 -15.53 4.26
C PRO A 29 -1.71 -14.23 4.92
N GLU A 30 -0.39 -14.03 4.95
CA GLU A 30 0.21 -12.83 5.54
C GLU A 30 -0.05 -11.60 4.66
N LEU A 31 0.10 -11.74 3.34
CA LEU A 31 -0.21 -10.68 2.39
C LEU A 31 -1.68 -10.26 2.43
N GLU A 32 -2.59 -11.23 2.56
CA GLU A 32 -4.03 -10.97 2.70
C GLU A 32 -4.33 -10.24 4.02
N THR A 33 -3.61 -10.56 5.09
CA THR A 33 -3.68 -9.85 6.37
C THR A 33 -3.24 -8.39 6.20
N TYR A 34 -2.08 -8.14 5.58
CA TYR A 34 -1.63 -6.76 5.33
C TYR A 34 -2.59 -5.97 4.43
N CYS A 35 -3.13 -6.59 3.37
CA CYS A 35 -4.14 -5.94 2.54
C CYS A 35 -5.40 -5.57 3.34
N ALA A 36 -5.85 -6.45 4.23
CA ALA A 36 -7.00 -6.17 5.09
C ALA A 36 -6.73 -5.01 6.08
N GLU A 37 -5.53 -4.93 6.65
CA GLU A 37 -5.13 -3.80 7.51
C GLU A 37 -5.05 -2.49 6.72
N LEU A 38 -4.54 -2.51 5.49
CA LEU A 38 -4.47 -1.33 4.62
C LEU A 38 -5.87 -0.79 4.28
N GLU A 39 -6.87 -1.65 4.09
CA GLU A 39 -8.24 -1.21 3.84
C GLU A 39 -8.82 -0.41 5.01
N LYS A 40 -8.41 -0.69 6.25
CA LYS A 40 -8.80 0.12 7.43
C LYS A 40 -8.25 1.55 7.36
N LEU A 41 -7.12 1.74 6.69
CA LEU A 41 -6.54 3.07 6.46
C LEU A 41 -7.23 3.81 5.32
N ARG A 42 -7.95 3.12 4.43
CA ARG A 42 -8.65 3.74 3.29
C ARG A 42 -9.83 4.59 3.73
N GLU A 43 -10.44 4.24 4.86
CA GLU A 43 -11.54 5.01 5.46
C GLU A 43 -11.04 6.22 6.27
N LEU A 44 -9.72 6.35 6.47
CA LEU A 44 -9.13 7.47 7.18
C LEU A 44 -9.11 8.71 6.27
N ASP A 45 -10.03 9.63 6.51
CA ASP A 45 -9.99 10.94 5.88
C ASP A 45 -8.88 11.81 6.52
N LEU A 46 -7.82 12.04 5.75
CA LEU A 46 -6.69 12.89 6.15
C LEU A 46 -6.80 14.32 5.61
N SER A 47 -7.90 14.66 4.93
CA SER A 47 -8.08 15.95 4.27
C SER A 47 -7.96 17.13 5.24
N ASP A 48 -8.53 17.04 6.44
CA ASP A 48 -8.46 18.09 7.47
C ASP A 48 -7.02 18.30 8.00
N ILE A 49 -6.26 17.22 8.18
CA ILE A 49 -4.87 17.28 8.67
C ILE A 49 -3.94 17.87 7.61
N LEU A 50 -4.09 17.44 6.35
CA LEU A 50 -3.24 17.90 5.24
C LEU A 50 -3.58 19.33 4.80
N SER A 51 -4.86 19.73 4.87
CA SER A 51 -5.32 21.09 4.55
C SER A 51 -4.74 22.13 5.51
N SER A 52 -4.62 21.80 6.80
CA SER A 52 -4.00 22.68 7.81
C SER A 52 -2.51 22.96 7.54
N ARG A 53 -1.79 22.02 6.92
CA ARG A 53 -0.37 22.15 6.58
C ARG A 53 -0.16 22.93 5.28
N LEU A 54 -1.07 22.80 4.30
CA LEU A 54 -1.02 23.60 3.07
C LEU A 54 -1.20 25.09 3.34
N LEU A 55 -2.09 25.46 4.27
CA LEU A 55 -2.31 26.86 4.66
C LEU A 55 -1.06 27.47 5.31
N ARG A 56 -0.38 26.74 6.20
CA ARG A 56 0.85 27.21 6.86
C ARG A 56 2.07 27.34 5.94
N VAL A 57 2.15 26.56 4.86
CA VAL A 57 3.25 26.67 3.88
C VAL A 57 3.16 27.96 3.07
N GLN A 58 1.95 28.47 2.80
CA GLN A 58 1.78 29.74 2.08
C GLN A 58 2.08 30.96 2.95
N GLU A 59 1.94 30.87 4.28
CA GLU A 59 2.25 31.96 5.21
C GLU A 59 3.77 32.11 5.50
N GLY A 60 4.60 31.12 5.14
CA GLY A 60 6.06 31.15 5.33
C GLY A 60 6.87 31.56 4.09
N GLY A 61 6.22 31.85 2.96
CA GLY A 61 6.86 32.16 1.68
C GLY A 61 7.04 33.65 1.35
N GLN A 62 6.73 34.54 2.27
CA GLN A 62 6.99 35.98 2.14
C GLN A 62 8.13 36.38 3.08
N SER A 63 9.37 36.23 2.62
CA SER A 63 10.56 36.91 3.15
C SER A 63 11.57 37.07 2.02
#